data_AF-A0A813KNQ3-F1
#
_entry.id   AF-A0A813KNQ3-F1
#
_cell.length_a   1.000
_cell.length_b   1.000
_cell.length_c   1.000
_cell.angle_alpha   90.00
_cell.angle_beta   90.00
_cell.angle_gamma   90.00
#
_symmetry.space_group_name_H-M   'P 1'
#
loop_
_entity.id
_entity.type
_entity.pdbx_description
1 polymer ?
#
loop_
_entity_poly.entity_id
_entity_poly.type
_entity_poly.pdbx_seq_one_letter_code
_entity_poly.pdbx_strand_id
1 'polypeptide(L)'
;MEASSPWGRNHRTGRHLHHADHRVGRPRLATIVGLDTRLKVRSKDPTIGLSFWASDVVVLATVNKNMSKWMESPLLGQFKAAAKVLQDARANESFAQLGSDQRQIMEDAFKASKAAGKPWQIYAAGTMIGPQATPNFAALPDVVSAAFKPSLQAIVDGLHNASSFARQCTAGAMFAVPWNSDGFDGFSYERGLILESFKQNANNPIILGGDLHDGWAWTLFDGGVAQSGTPVAVNLGAPGVTAPGWGRSLSGMFQSAGRNMWDFIHKSFMAGNPGLKYAHTKDKGFFAVKATKTRHIAEWCLINDNASAPASPSYTTKNYKDARTAGRVTDPYYCGTSLVTAAGSKGSLAEQASCEVVFQT
;
A
#
# COMPACT_ATOMS: atom_id res chain seq x y z
N MET A 1 -16.40 -34.33 35.69
CA MET A 1 -15.46 -34.06 36.80
C MET A 1 -14.18 -33.58 36.18
N GLU A 2 -13.89 -32.30 36.39
CA GLU A 2 -12.79 -31.55 35.79
C GLU A 2 -11.43 -32.06 36.27
N ALA A 3 -10.48 -32.14 35.34
CA ALA A 3 -9.05 -32.27 35.65
C ALA A 3 -8.37 -30.95 35.26
N SER A 4 -7.77 -30.34 36.27
CA SER A 4 -7.11 -29.04 36.29
C SER A 4 -5.79 -29.01 35.51
N SER A 5 -5.52 -27.89 34.83
CA SER A 5 -4.24 -27.56 34.20
C SER A 5 -3.55 -26.44 34.99
N PRO A 6 -2.25 -26.55 35.32
CA PRO A 6 -1.55 -25.56 36.14
C PRO A 6 -0.82 -24.56 35.24
N TRP A 7 -1.49 -23.46 34.88
CA TRP A 7 -0.80 -22.28 34.36
C TRP A 7 -1.20 -21.06 35.18
N GLY A 8 -0.33 -20.72 36.13
CA GLY A 8 -0.42 -19.51 36.93
C GLY A 8 -0.40 -18.27 36.03
N ARG A 9 -1.40 -17.41 36.22
CA ARG A 9 -1.46 -16.07 35.63
C ARG A 9 -0.34 -15.22 36.21
N ASN A 10 0.71 -14.99 35.43
CA ASN A 10 1.65 -13.90 35.69
C ASN A 10 1.16 -12.66 34.93
N HIS A 11 0.48 -11.77 35.65
CA HIS A 11 0.25 -10.40 35.21
C HIS A 11 1.60 -9.66 35.19
N ARG A 12 2.28 -9.63 34.05
CA ARG A 12 3.35 -8.64 33.80
C ARG A 12 2.73 -7.45 33.08
N THR A 13 2.58 -6.37 33.83
CA THR A 13 2.40 -5.02 33.34
C THR A 13 3.43 -4.70 32.25
N GLY A 14 2.96 -4.14 31.14
CA GLY A 14 3.79 -3.75 30.01
C GLY A 14 4.86 -2.75 30.47
N ARG A 15 6.12 -3.18 30.48
CA ARG A 15 7.26 -2.27 30.62
C ARG A 15 7.42 -1.53 29.30
N HIS A 16 6.99 -0.28 29.26
CA HIS A 16 7.37 0.65 28.20
C HIS A 16 8.90 0.81 28.23
N LEU A 17 9.59 0.23 27.25
CA LEU A 17 11.01 0.45 27.03
C LEU A 17 11.22 1.86 26.46
N HIS A 18 11.33 2.84 27.36
CA HIS A 18 11.94 4.13 27.02
C HIS A 18 13.46 3.92 26.93
N HIS A 19 13.97 3.65 25.72
CA HIS A 19 15.39 3.88 25.45
C HIS A 19 15.65 5.39 25.50
N ALA A 20 16.16 5.87 26.62
CA ALA A 20 16.76 7.20 26.71
C ALA A 20 18.12 7.18 25.97
N ASP A 21 18.13 7.58 24.70
CA ASP A 21 19.38 8.00 24.03
C ASP A 21 19.84 9.30 24.72
N HIS A 22 20.91 9.19 25.49
CA HIS A 22 21.56 10.25 26.28
C HIS A 22 22.58 11.07 25.46
N ARG A 23 22.38 11.24 24.15
CA ARG A 23 23.13 12.24 23.37
C ARG A 23 22.59 13.65 23.61
N VAL A 24 23.03 14.25 24.72
CA VAL A 24 22.77 15.64 25.11
C VAL A 24 23.10 16.58 23.93
N GLY A 25 22.14 17.42 23.53
CA GLY A 25 22.34 18.51 22.56
C GLY A 25 21.86 18.29 21.12
N ARG A 26 21.47 17.07 20.71
CA ARG A 26 20.86 16.87 19.38
C ARG A 26 19.33 16.89 19.47
N PRO A 27 18.63 17.77 18.71
CA PRO A 27 17.17 17.78 18.69
C PRO A 27 16.64 16.45 18.13
N ARG A 28 15.72 15.83 18.88
CA ARG A 28 15.06 14.58 18.46
C ARG A 28 14.17 14.86 17.26
N LEU A 29 14.40 14.16 16.14
CA LEU A 29 13.71 14.43 14.88
C LEU A 29 12.33 13.76 14.78
N ALA A 30 12.16 12.62 15.43
CA ALA A 30 10.98 11.78 15.23
C ALA A 30 10.45 11.15 16.53
N THR A 31 9.19 10.77 16.48
CA THR A 31 8.61 9.75 17.35
C THR A 31 8.12 8.63 16.46
N ILE A 32 8.51 7.40 16.76
CA ILE A 32 8.11 6.21 16.02
C ILE A 32 7.21 5.38 16.93
N VAL A 33 6.03 5.03 16.43
CA VAL A 33 5.08 4.13 17.09
C VAL A 33 4.91 2.91 16.21
N GLY A 34 5.17 1.72 16.75
CA GLY A 34 4.91 0.45 16.09
C GLY A 34 3.84 -0.31 16.86
N LEU A 35 2.76 -0.69 16.18
CA LEU A 35 1.61 -1.37 16.78
C LEU A 35 1.30 -2.61 15.95
N ASP A 36 1.01 -3.71 16.65
CA ASP A 36 0.58 -4.95 16.01
C ASP A 36 -0.91 -4.85 15.64
N THR A 37 -1.21 -4.94 14.35
CA THR A 37 -2.56 -4.79 13.79
C THR A 37 -3.28 -6.13 13.53
N ARG A 38 -2.71 -7.29 13.92
CA ARG A 38 -3.25 -8.61 13.55
C ARG A 38 -3.51 -9.56 14.73
N LEU A 39 -2.78 -9.46 15.85
CA LEU A 39 -2.80 -10.51 16.87
C LEU A 39 -3.70 -10.22 18.09
N LYS A 40 -4.08 -8.97 18.36
CA LYS A 40 -4.72 -8.62 19.65
C LYS A 40 -6.02 -7.85 19.59
N VAL A 41 -6.27 -7.07 18.53
CA VAL A 41 -7.33 -6.04 18.56
C VAL A 41 -8.18 -5.99 17.31
N ARG A 42 -7.83 -6.77 16.28
CA ARG A 42 -8.69 -6.91 15.10
C ARG A 42 -10.05 -7.41 15.59
N SER A 43 -11.11 -6.66 15.28
CA SER A 43 -12.48 -7.13 15.46
C SER A 43 -12.62 -8.48 14.76
N LYS A 44 -13.67 -9.26 15.07
CA LYS A 44 -13.99 -10.47 14.27
C LYS A 44 -13.77 -10.12 12.80
N ASP A 45 -13.00 -10.96 12.08
CA ASP A 45 -12.69 -10.74 10.67
C ASP A 45 -13.95 -10.22 10.03
N PRO A 46 -13.91 -9.01 9.46
CA PRO A 46 -15.12 -8.39 9.04
C PRO A 46 -15.70 -9.40 8.06
N THR A 47 -16.87 -9.94 8.39
CA THR A 47 -17.65 -10.78 7.49
C THR A 47 -18.16 -9.86 6.40
N ILE A 48 -17.24 -9.16 5.73
CA ILE A 48 -17.44 -8.32 4.58
C ILE A 48 -17.92 -9.33 3.57
N GLY A 49 -19.21 -9.23 3.25
CA GLY A 49 -19.92 -10.27 2.54
C GLY A 49 -19.31 -10.63 1.19
N LEU A 50 -18.35 -9.87 0.66
CA LEU A 50 -17.67 -10.20 -0.58
C LEU A 50 -16.21 -9.73 -0.50
N SER A 51 -15.27 -10.67 -0.43
CA SER A 51 -13.90 -10.40 -0.91
C SER A 51 -14.00 -9.87 -2.34
N PHE A 52 -13.01 -9.08 -2.79
CA PHE A 52 -13.03 -8.52 -4.15
C PHE A 52 -13.45 -9.56 -5.21
N TRP A 53 -12.83 -10.75 -5.13
CA TRP A 53 -13.04 -11.88 -6.05
C TRP A 53 -14.44 -12.49 -6.02
N ALA A 54 -15.19 -12.29 -4.94
CA ALA A 54 -16.57 -12.75 -4.79
C ALA A 54 -17.60 -11.65 -5.05
N SER A 55 -17.19 -10.41 -5.34
CA SER A 55 -18.11 -9.27 -5.40
C SER A 55 -19.01 -9.25 -6.63
N ASP A 56 -20.22 -8.71 -6.50
CA ASP A 56 -21.17 -8.54 -7.61
C ASP A 56 -20.58 -7.68 -8.74
N VAL A 57 -19.74 -6.68 -8.41
CA VAL A 57 -18.99 -5.90 -9.41
C VAL A 57 -18.08 -6.81 -10.25
N VAL A 58 -17.39 -7.76 -9.61
CA VAL A 58 -16.54 -8.74 -10.29
C VAL A 58 -17.36 -9.73 -11.13
N VAL A 59 -18.51 -10.18 -10.64
CA VAL A 59 -19.41 -11.07 -11.40
C VAL A 59 -19.96 -10.36 -12.63
N LEU A 60 -20.48 -9.13 -12.48
CA LEU A 60 -21.00 -8.31 -13.59
C LEU A 60 -19.94 -8.07 -14.67
N ALA A 61 -18.70 -7.74 -14.28
CA ALA A 61 -17.58 -7.55 -15.21
C ALA A 61 -17.14 -8.85 -15.90
N THR A 62 -17.36 -10.00 -15.26
CA THR A 62 -17.02 -11.31 -15.82
C THR A 62 -17.99 -11.68 -16.95
N VAL A 63 -19.29 -11.51 -16.71
CA VAL A 63 -20.35 -11.86 -17.68
C VAL A 63 -20.50 -10.82 -18.78
N ASN A 64 -20.27 -9.54 -18.49
CA ASN A 64 -20.35 -8.48 -19.49
C ASN A 64 -18.97 -8.13 -20.08
N LYS A 65 -18.67 -8.70 -21.24
CA LYS A 65 -17.39 -8.48 -21.93
C LYS A 65 -17.30 -7.12 -22.65
N ASN A 66 -18.41 -6.44 -22.87
CA ASN A 66 -18.44 -5.19 -23.63
C ASN A 66 -18.39 -3.99 -22.69
N MET A 67 -17.18 -3.48 -22.47
CA MET A 67 -16.93 -2.37 -21.55
C MET A 67 -17.72 -1.10 -21.88
N SER A 68 -17.97 -0.78 -23.15
CA SER A 68 -18.73 0.43 -23.50
C SER A 68 -20.17 0.36 -22.99
N LYS A 69 -20.73 -0.86 -22.87
CA LYS A 69 -22.07 -1.07 -22.29
C LYS A 69 -22.10 -0.84 -20.78
N TRP A 70 -20.96 -0.92 -20.08
CA TRP A 70 -20.91 -0.71 -18.63
C TRP A 70 -21.36 0.70 -18.24
N MET A 71 -21.25 1.65 -19.17
CA MET A 71 -21.66 3.04 -18.99
C MET A 71 -23.10 3.33 -19.42
N GLU A 72 -23.84 2.32 -19.92
CA GLU A 72 -25.26 2.44 -20.24
C GLU A 72 -26.12 2.43 -18.96
N SER A 73 -27.24 3.16 -18.96
CA SER A 73 -28.01 3.46 -17.74
C SER A 73 -28.38 2.23 -16.86
N PRO A 74 -28.93 1.12 -17.40
CA PRO A 74 -29.27 -0.03 -16.55
C PRO A 74 -28.04 -0.73 -15.95
N LEU A 75 -26.95 -0.86 -16.70
CA LEU A 75 -25.76 -1.57 -16.26
C LEU A 75 -24.89 -0.72 -15.32
N LEU A 76 -24.76 0.57 -15.64
CA LEU A 76 -24.11 1.55 -14.78
C LEU A 76 -24.79 1.60 -13.41
N GLY A 77 -26.13 1.55 -13.37
CA GLY A 77 -26.91 1.47 -12.14
C GLY A 77 -26.58 0.23 -11.31
N GLN A 78 -26.47 -0.95 -11.94
CA GLN A 78 -26.11 -2.20 -11.27
C GLN A 78 -24.70 -2.16 -10.67
N PHE A 79 -23.71 -1.72 -11.44
CA PHE A 79 -22.34 -1.58 -10.93
C PHE A 79 -22.25 -0.64 -9.73
N LYS A 80 -22.91 0.53 -9.82
CA LYS A 80 -22.97 1.50 -8.71
C LYS A 80 -23.67 0.94 -7.48
N ALA A 81 -24.79 0.23 -7.65
CA ALA A 81 -25.51 -0.39 -6.55
C ALA A 81 -24.65 -1.44 -5.84
N ALA A 82 -23.98 -2.32 -6.60
CA ALA A 82 -23.05 -3.31 -6.06
C ALA A 82 -21.88 -2.65 -5.31
N ALA A 83 -21.26 -1.63 -5.89
CA ALA A 83 -20.17 -0.88 -5.25
C ALA A 83 -20.63 -0.20 -3.95
N LYS A 84 -21.85 0.37 -3.92
CA LYS A 84 -22.43 1.01 -2.75
C LYS A 84 -22.61 0.05 -1.58
N VAL A 85 -23.10 -1.17 -1.84
CA VAL A 85 -23.23 -2.22 -0.80
C VAL A 85 -21.89 -2.53 -0.15
N LEU A 86 -20.81 -2.64 -0.96
CA LEU A 86 -19.46 -2.89 -0.45
C LEU A 86 -18.93 -1.72 0.37
N GLN A 87 -19.13 -0.49 -0.11
CA GLN A 87 -18.70 0.72 0.59
C GLN A 87 -19.41 0.85 1.95
N ASP A 88 -20.72 0.59 2.00
CA ASP A 88 -21.50 0.64 3.24
C ASP A 88 -21.04 -0.43 4.24
N ALA A 89 -20.78 -1.65 3.78
CA ALA A 89 -20.26 -2.72 4.63
C ALA A 89 -18.90 -2.37 5.25
N ARG A 90 -18.00 -1.74 4.48
CA ARG A 90 -16.65 -1.35 4.91
C ARG A 90 -16.64 -0.13 5.83
N ALA A 91 -17.68 0.70 5.75
CA ALA A 91 -17.87 1.87 6.60
C ALA A 91 -18.51 1.55 7.96
N ASN A 92 -18.72 0.27 8.28
CA ASN A 92 -19.28 -0.14 9.56
C ASN A 92 -18.33 0.21 10.72
N GLU A 93 -18.82 1.00 11.69
CA GLU A 93 -18.02 1.49 12.82
C GLU A 93 -17.58 0.39 13.79
N SER A 94 -18.25 -0.77 13.78
CA SER A 94 -17.86 -1.93 14.60
C SER A 94 -16.63 -2.67 14.05
N PHE A 95 -16.19 -2.36 12.83
CA PHE A 95 -15.01 -2.97 12.24
C PHE A 95 -13.77 -2.15 12.57
N ALA A 96 -12.82 -2.81 13.24
CA ALA A 96 -11.57 -2.21 13.64
C ALA A 96 -10.42 -3.19 13.40
N GLN A 97 -9.35 -2.70 12.78
CA GLN A 97 -8.08 -3.38 12.62
C GLN A 97 -7.12 -3.04 13.77
N LEU A 98 -7.07 -1.77 14.17
CA LEU A 98 -6.23 -1.27 15.27
C LEU A 98 -6.99 -1.28 16.62
N GLY A 99 -8.27 -0.94 16.60
CA GLY A 99 -9.09 -0.76 17.80
C GLY A 99 -8.82 0.55 18.53
N SER A 100 -9.73 0.94 19.44
CA SER A 100 -9.68 2.21 20.17
C SER A 100 -8.41 2.38 20.99
N ASP A 101 -8.01 1.35 21.72
CA ASP A 101 -6.93 1.46 22.72
C ASP A 101 -5.57 1.69 22.06
N GLN A 102 -5.27 0.91 21.02
CA GLN A 102 -4.04 1.09 20.24
C GLN A 102 -4.05 2.40 19.46
N ARG A 103 -5.22 2.83 18.94
CA ARG A 103 -5.36 4.15 18.32
C ARG A 103 -4.99 5.23 19.33
N GLN A 104 -5.58 5.23 20.52
CA GLN A 104 -5.32 6.22 21.57
C GLN A 104 -3.83 6.33 21.91
N ILE A 105 -3.14 5.19 22.04
CA ILE A 105 -1.69 5.16 22.28
C ILE A 105 -0.92 5.91 21.18
N MET A 106 -1.30 5.71 19.92
CA MET A 106 -0.70 6.42 18.78
C MET A 106 -1.04 7.92 18.82
N GLU A 107 -2.28 8.29 19.12
CA GLU A 107 -2.70 9.70 19.17
C GLU A 107 -1.94 10.46 20.25
N ASP A 108 -1.87 9.89 21.46
CA ASP A 108 -1.19 10.50 22.60
C ASP A 108 0.31 10.66 22.33
N ALA A 109 0.94 9.63 21.75
CA ALA A 109 2.35 9.68 21.38
C ALA A 109 2.62 10.75 20.31
N PHE A 110 1.74 10.88 19.31
CA PHE A 110 1.90 11.86 18.24
C PHE A 110 1.63 13.29 18.74
N LYS A 111 0.60 13.48 19.56
CA LYS A 111 0.30 14.75 20.23
C LYS A 111 1.46 15.23 21.09
N ALA A 112 2.03 14.34 21.92
CA ALA A 112 3.21 14.66 22.72
C ALA A 112 4.44 14.94 21.84
N SER A 113 4.62 14.19 20.76
CA SER A 113 5.69 14.41 19.78
C SER A 113 5.60 15.78 19.11
N LYS A 114 4.40 16.18 18.70
CA LYS A 114 4.11 17.48 18.09
C LYS A 114 4.36 18.62 19.08
N ALA A 115 3.87 18.49 20.31
CA ALA A 115 4.13 19.46 21.39
C ALA A 115 5.61 19.62 21.72
N ALA A 116 6.39 18.53 21.61
CA ALA A 116 7.85 18.56 21.77
C ALA A 116 8.62 19.13 20.56
N GLY A 117 7.92 19.68 19.56
CA GLY A 117 8.54 20.33 18.39
C GLY A 117 9.21 19.37 17.41
N LYS A 118 8.92 18.06 17.48
CA LYS A 118 9.52 17.10 16.55
C LYS A 118 8.85 17.20 15.17
N PRO A 119 9.62 17.28 14.07
CA PRO A 119 9.04 17.36 12.74
C PRO A 119 8.30 16.09 12.33
N TRP A 120 8.77 14.89 12.72
CA TRP A 120 8.24 13.63 12.18
C TRP A 120 7.49 12.78 13.21
N GLN A 121 6.33 12.25 12.79
CA GLN A 121 5.56 11.27 13.54
C GLN A 121 5.40 10.05 12.64
N ILE A 122 6.04 8.94 13.00
CA ILE A 122 6.16 7.78 12.12
C ILE A 122 5.34 6.63 12.72
N TYR A 123 4.40 6.11 11.95
CA TYR A 123 3.66 4.91 12.29
C TYR A 123 4.22 3.72 11.50
N ALA A 124 4.80 2.75 12.20
CA ALA A 124 5.19 1.46 11.61
C ALA A 124 3.98 0.51 11.68
N ALA A 125 3.26 0.40 10.56
CA ALA A 125 2.03 -0.36 10.42
C ALA A 125 2.29 -1.76 9.85
N GLY A 126 1.50 -2.74 10.29
CA GLY A 126 1.53 -4.08 9.71
C GLY A 126 0.94 -4.17 8.29
N THR A 127 0.03 -3.25 7.94
CA THR A 127 -0.64 -3.20 6.63
C THR A 127 -0.73 -1.77 6.12
N MET A 128 -0.91 -1.61 4.81
CA MET A 128 -1.08 -0.29 4.18
C MET A 128 -2.45 0.33 4.52
N ILE A 129 -2.46 1.66 4.70
CA ILE A 129 -3.66 2.47 4.97
C ILE A 129 -4.22 3.07 3.67
N GLY A 130 -3.35 3.35 2.70
CA GLY A 130 -3.72 3.94 1.42
C GLY A 130 -4.78 3.12 0.67
N PRO A 131 -5.67 3.75 -0.12
CA PRO A 131 -6.69 3.03 -0.89
C PRO A 131 -6.05 2.09 -1.91
N GLN A 132 -6.33 0.79 -1.79
CA GLN A 132 -5.75 -0.27 -2.59
C GLN A 132 -6.69 -0.58 -3.77
N ALA A 133 -6.75 0.38 -4.70
CA ALA A 133 -7.46 0.21 -5.96
C ALA A 133 -6.76 -0.80 -6.87
N THR A 134 -7.53 -1.49 -7.70
CA THR A 134 -7.01 -2.33 -8.79
C THR A 134 -6.51 -1.47 -9.95
N PRO A 135 -5.74 -2.04 -10.89
CA PRO A 135 -5.31 -1.30 -12.08
C PRO A 135 -6.51 -0.98 -12.98
N ASN A 136 -6.61 0.28 -13.42
CA ASN A 136 -7.56 0.71 -14.44
C ASN A 136 -6.91 0.66 -15.83
N PHE A 137 -7.06 -0.47 -16.52
CA PHE A 137 -6.48 -0.62 -17.86
C PHE A 137 -7.18 0.28 -18.90
N ALA A 138 -8.46 0.60 -18.71
CA ALA A 138 -9.21 1.44 -19.64
C ALA A 138 -8.81 2.91 -19.62
N ALA A 139 -8.19 3.39 -18.53
CA ALA A 139 -7.68 4.76 -18.45
C ALA A 139 -6.28 4.92 -19.07
N LEU A 140 -5.62 3.82 -19.47
CA LEU A 140 -4.26 3.88 -20.02
C LEU A 140 -4.12 4.71 -21.31
N PRO A 141 -5.05 4.61 -22.29
CA PRO A 141 -4.99 5.46 -23.48
C PRO A 141 -5.01 6.96 -23.15
N ASP A 142 -5.53 7.37 -22.00
CA ASP A 142 -5.59 8.78 -21.61
C ASP A 142 -4.35 9.31 -20.92
N VAL A 143 -3.40 8.43 -20.54
CA VAL A 143 -2.12 8.82 -19.93
C VAL A 143 -0.96 8.86 -20.92
N VAL A 144 -1.23 8.71 -22.22
CA VAL A 144 -0.23 8.77 -23.30
C VAL A 144 -0.57 9.84 -24.33
N SER A 145 0.41 10.23 -25.15
CA SER A 145 0.19 11.21 -26.21
C SER A 145 -0.77 10.68 -27.29
N ALA A 146 -1.43 11.60 -28.00
CA ALA A 146 -2.41 11.31 -29.05
C ALA A 146 -1.92 10.27 -30.08
N ALA A 147 -0.63 10.30 -30.44
CA ALA A 147 -0.03 9.39 -31.40
C ALA A 147 -0.02 7.92 -30.95
N PHE A 148 0.11 7.66 -29.64
CA PHE A 148 0.15 6.30 -29.10
C PHE A 148 -1.21 5.79 -28.62
N LYS A 149 -2.23 6.65 -28.52
CA LYS A 149 -3.57 6.26 -28.04
C LYS A 149 -4.17 5.09 -28.82
N PRO A 150 -4.18 5.05 -30.18
CA PRO A 150 -4.80 3.95 -30.91
C PRO A 150 -4.14 2.60 -30.64
N SER A 151 -2.80 2.58 -30.59
CA SER A 151 -2.04 1.35 -30.29
C SER A 151 -2.30 0.84 -28.88
N LEU A 152 -2.36 1.75 -27.90
CA LEU A 152 -2.64 1.39 -26.52
C LEU A 152 -4.09 0.94 -26.34
N GLN A 153 -5.04 1.58 -27.02
CA GLN A 153 -6.44 1.16 -27.04
C GLN A 153 -6.58 -0.27 -27.59
N ALA A 154 -5.93 -0.60 -28.70
CA ALA A 154 -5.98 -1.95 -29.26
C ALA A 154 -5.40 -3.02 -28.30
N ILE A 155 -4.33 -2.69 -27.55
CA ILE A 155 -3.77 -3.57 -26.52
C ILE A 155 -4.77 -3.76 -25.37
N VAL A 156 -5.39 -2.68 -24.90
CA VAL A 156 -6.38 -2.70 -23.82
C VAL A 156 -7.60 -3.52 -24.24
N ASP A 157 -8.14 -3.30 -25.44
CA ASP A 157 -9.27 -4.06 -25.98
C ASP A 157 -8.95 -5.55 -26.10
N GLY A 158 -7.75 -5.89 -26.60
CA GLY A 158 -7.26 -7.26 -26.67
C GLY A 158 -7.16 -7.92 -25.30
N LEU A 159 -6.60 -7.21 -24.32
CA LEU A 159 -6.47 -7.67 -22.94
C LEU A 159 -7.85 -7.92 -22.31
N HIS A 160 -8.80 -6.99 -22.45
CA HIS A 160 -10.15 -7.13 -21.91
C HIS A 160 -10.96 -8.22 -22.61
N ASN A 161 -10.75 -8.44 -23.91
CA ASN A 161 -11.40 -9.54 -24.63
C ASN A 161 -10.88 -10.91 -24.15
N ALA A 162 -9.56 -11.03 -23.97
CA ALA A 162 -8.90 -12.29 -23.62
C ALA A 162 -8.97 -12.64 -22.13
N SER A 163 -9.07 -11.65 -21.23
CA SER A 163 -8.92 -11.87 -19.77
C SER A 163 -10.10 -11.33 -18.97
N SER A 164 -10.84 -12.23 -18.30
CA SER A 164 -11.84 -11.84 -17.30
C SER A 164 -11.21 -11.11 -16.11
N PHE A 165 -10.00 -11.51 -15.70
CA PHE A 165 -9.27 -10.85 -14.64
C PHE A 165 -8.99 -9.38 -14.94
N ALA A 166 -8.58 -9.06 -16.18
CA ALA A 166 -8.37 -7.67 -16.59
C ALA A 166 -9.67 -6.84 -16.55
N ARG A 167 -10.80 -7.43 -16.95
CA ARG A 167 -12.12 -6.79 -16.84
C ARG A 167 -12.52 -6.55 -15.39
N GLN A 168 -12.30 -7.53 -14.51
CA GLN A 168 -12.57 -7.43 -13.07
C GLN A 168 -11.75 -6.31 -12.42
N CYS A 169 -10.43 -6.25 -12.67
CA CYS A 169 -9.58 -5.18 -12.18
C CYS A 169 -10.05 -3.81 -12.66
N THR A 170 -10.43 -3.71 -13.94
CA THR A 170 -10.87 -2.43 -14.52
C THR A 170 -12.20 -1.98 -13.93
N ALA A 171 -13.18 -2.88 -13.79
CA ALA A 171 -14.44 -2.58 -13.13
C ALA A 171 -14.25 -2.16 -11.67
N GLY A 172 -13.38 -2.88 -10.93
CA GLY A 172 -13.04 -2.51 -9.56
C GLY A 172 -12.51 -1.09 -9.44
N ALA A 173 -11.62 -0.68 -10.36
CA ALA A 173 -11.07 0.66 -10.38
C ALA A 173 -12.12 1.71 -10.79
N MET A 174 -12.91 1.44 -11.83
CA MET A 174 -13.95 2.35 -12.33
C MET A 174 -15.05 2.62 -11.30
N PHE A 175 -15.39 1.62 -10.49
CA PHE A 175 -16.49 1.70 -9.52
C PHE A 175 -16.00 1.82 -8.07
N ALA A 176 -14.73 2.21 -7.86
CA ALA A 176 -14.13 2.46 -6.55
C ALA A 176 -14.29 1.28 -5.56
N VAL A 177 -14.06 0.06 -6.04
CA VAL A 177 -14.02 -1.16 -5.25
C VAL A 177 -12.57 -1.60 -5.05
N PRO A 178 -11.96 -1.33 -3.88
CA PRO A 178 -10.63 -1.81 -3.58
C PRO A 178 -10.57 -3.34 -3.45
N TRP A 179 -9.38 -3.89 -3.72
CA TRP A 179 -9.17 -5.34 -3.79
C TRP A 179 -8.85 -5.99 -2.45
N ASN A 180 -8.32 -5.23 -1.49
CA ASN A 180 -7.79 -5.79 -0.25
C ASN A 180 -8.69 -5.51 0.96
N SER A 181 -9.68 -6.36 1.18
CA SER A 181 -10.51 -6.31 2.39
C SER A 181 -9.78 -6.77 3.66
N ASP A 182 -8.56 -7.31 3.55
CA ASP A 182 -7.76 -7.72 4.71
C ASP A 182 -7.01 -6.53 5.37
N GLY A 183 -6.71 -5.48 4.59
CA GLY A 183 -6.17 -4.22 5.09
C GLY A 183 -7.25 -3.15 5.37
N PHE A 184 -6.83 -1.90 5.50
CA PHE A 184 -7.71 -0.77 5.89
C PHE A 184 -8.82 -0.43 4.89
N ASP A 185 -8.83 -1.01 3.68
CA ASP A 185 -10.00 -0.93 2.80
C ASP A 185 -11.18 -1.76 3.31
N GLY A 186 -10.94 -2.77 4.15
CA GLY A 186 -11.97 -3.48 4.91
C GLY A 186 -12.47 -2.71 6.14
N PHE A 187 -11.72 -1.70 6.58
CA PHE A 187 -11.92 -0.96 7.83
C PHE A 187 -11.97 0.55 7.55
N SER A 188 -12.77 0.97 6.57
CA SER A 188 -12.69 2.33 6.03
C SER A 188 -13.12 3.41 7.04
N TYR A 189 -14.05 3.07 7.96
CA TYR A 189 -14.40 3.96 9.06
C TYR A 189 -13.19 4.21 9.97
N GLU A 190 -12.53 3.14 10.41
CA GLU A 190 -11.36 3.25 11.26
C GLU A 190 -10.19 3.99 10.59
N ARG A 191 -9.98 3.75 9.28
CA ARG A 191 -9.03 4.54 8.49
C ARG A 191 -9.34 6.03 8.59
N GLY A 192 -10.61 6.43 8.49
CA GLY A 192 -11.03 7.82 8.65
C GLY A 192 -10.61 8.42 10.00
N LEU A 193 -10.84 7.68 11.10
CA LEU A 193 -10.43 8.11 12.44
C LEU A 193 -8.92 8.30 12.56
N ILE A 194 -8.12 7.37 12.02
CA ILE A 194 -6.66 7.45 12.02
C ILE A 194 -6.17 8.69 11.27
N LEU A 195 -6.74 8.96 10.09
CA LEU A 195 -6.34 10.10 9.27
C LEU A 195 -6.75 11.44 9.89
N GLU A 196 -7.91 11.50 10.53
CA GLU A 196 -8.32 12.67 11.29
C GLU A 196 -7.38 12.91 12.49
N SER A 197 -6.99 11.85 13.19
CA SER A 197 -5.99 11.94 14.26
C SER A 197 -4.65 12.48 13.77
N PHE A 198 -4.17 12.04 12.60
CA PHE A 198 -2.96 12.57 11.96
C PHE A 198 -3.09 14.05 11.59
N LYS A 199 -4.27 14.47 11.10
CA LYS A 199 -4.57 15.88 10.82
C LYS A 199 -4.43 16.74 12.08
N GLN A 200 -4.93 16.27 13.21
CA GLN A 200 -4.96 17.02 14.48
C GLN A 200 -3.62 16.96 15.24
N ASN A 201 -3.05 15.76 15.38
CA ASN A 201 -2.04 15.45 16.38
C ASN A 201 -0.60 15.34 15.84
N ALA A 202 -0.40 15.31 14.51
CA ALA A 202 0.94 15.24 13.91
C ALA A 202 1.32 16.53 13.16
N ASN A 203 2.61 16.77 12.99
CA ASN A 203 3.20 17.77 12.10
C ASN A 203 3.39 17.20 10.70
N ASN A 204 4.09 16.06 10.57
CA ASN A 204 4.34 15.38 9.31
C ASN A 204 4.25 13.86 9.53
N PRO A 205 3.04 13.28 9.44
CA PRO A 205 2.85 11.87 9.69
C PRO A 205 3.27 11.03 8.48
N ILE A 206 4.13 10.04 8.74
CA ILE A 206 4.60 9.05 7.77
C ILE A 206 4.18 7.66 8.24
N ILE A 207 3.55 6.89 7.38
CA ILE A 207 3.19 5.50 7.65
C ILE A 207 4.11 4.60 6.85
N LEU A 208 4.85 3.74 7.54
CA LEU A 208 5.66 2.69 6.95
C LEU A 208 4.87 1.39 6.99
N GLY A 209 4.72 0.69 5.87
CA GLY A 209 4.02 -0.58 5.81
C GLY A 209 4.61 -1.55 4.80
N GLY A 210 4.03 -2.75 4.78
CA GLY A 210 4.36 -3.82 3.85
C GLY A 210 3.09 -4.60 3.48
N ASP A 211 3.15 -5.93 3.56
CA ASP A 211 2.04 -6.88 3.30
C ASP A 211 1.55 -6.96 1.85
N LEU A 212 1.56 -5.86 1.09
CA LEU A 212 1.12 -5.86 -0.32
C LEU A 212 2.16 -6.45 -1.30
N HIS A 213 3.36 -6.78 -0.82
CA HIS A 213 4.46 -7.43 -1.55
C HIS A 213 5.03 -6.66 -2.76
N ASP A 214 4.60 -5.43 -2.98
CA ASP A 214 5.01 -4.53 -4.06
C ASP A 214 5.36 -3.15 -3.51
N GLY A 215 6.07 -2.33 -4.30
CA GLY A 215 6.45 -0.98 -3.91
C GLY A 215 5.30 0.01 -4.10
N TRP A 216 4.96 0.78 -3.07
CA TRP A 216 3.85 1.73 -3.13
C TRP A 216 4.14 3.03 -2.39
N ALA A 217 3.64 4.15 -2.88
CA ALA A 217 3.64 5.38 -2.10
C ALA A 217 2.37 6.19 -2.31
N TRP A 218 1.72 6.59 -1.23
CA TRP A 218 0.52 7.41 -1.25
C TRP A 218 0.72 8.74 -0.53
N THR A 219 0.21 9.81 -1.12
CA THR A 219 -0.34 10.94 -0.36
C THR A 219 -1.75 10.55 0.11
N LEU A 220 -1.99 10.66 1.41
CA LEU A 220 -3.31 10.40 2.02
C LEU A 220 -4.02 11.71 2.32
N PHE A 221 -5.32 11.72 2.07
CA PHE A 221 -6.21 12.87 2.27
C PHE A 221 -7.16 12.61 3.42
N ASP A 222 -7.65 13.67 4.06
CA ASP A 222 -8.76 13.54 5.01
C ASP A 222 -10.00 12.91 4.33
N GLY A 223 -10.84 12.24 5.13
CA GLY A 223 -11.98 11.46 4.62
C GLY A 223 -11.65 10.06 4.09
N GLY A 224 -10.37 9.69 3.99
CA GLY A 224 -9.88 8.30 3.89
C GLY A 224 -10.10 7.52 2.60
N VAL A 225 -11.07 7.89 1.78
CA VAL A 225 -11.34 7.24 0.48
C VAL A 225 -11.46 8.25 -0.66
N ALA A 226 -11.68 9.53 -0.32
CA ALA A 226 -11.94 10.58 -1.28
C ALA A 226 -10.65 10.99 -2.02
N GLN A 227 -10.80 11.15 -3.33
CA GLN A 227 -9.79 11.71 -4.25
C GLN A 227 -9.63 13.24 -4.06
N SER A 228 -10.32 13.80 -3.08
CA SER A 228 -10.42 15.23 -2.80
C SER A 228 -10.35 15.43 -1.29
N GLY A 229 -9.51 16.37 -0.85
CA GLY A 229 -9.35 16.67 0.56
C GLY A 229 -8.04 17.38 0.85
N THR A 230 -7.79 17.65 2.13
CA THR A 230 -6.51 18.15 2.61
C THR A 230 -5.54 16.98 2.73
N PRO A 231 -4.34 17.03 2.12
CA PRO A 231 -3.30 16.06 2.39
C PRO A 231 -2.95 16.02 3.89
N VAL A 232 -3.05 14.85 4.52
CA VAL A 232 -2.82 14.68 5.96
C VAL A 232 -1.61 13.83 6.27
N ALA A 233 -1.23 12.88 5.41
CA ALA A 233 -0.15 11.94 5.68
C ALA A 233 0.48 11.36 4.41
N VAL A 234 1.62 10.69 4.56
CA VAL A 234 2.26 9.89 3.51
C VAL A 234 2.32 8.43 3.94
N ASN A 235 1.95 7.49 3.07
CA ASN A 235 2.07 6.06 3.34
C ASN A 235 3.02 5.38 2.34
N LEU A 236 4.13 4.85 2.87
CA LEU A 236 5.22 4.21 2.13
C LEU A 236 5.15 2.69 2.32
N GLY A 237 5.06 1.95 1.22
CA GLY A 237 4.96 0.50 1.17
C GLY A 237 6.23 -0.13 0.62
N ALA A 238 6.83 -1.02 1.41
CA ALA A 238 8.00 -1.78 0.99
C ALA A 238 7.54 -2.93 0.08
N PRO A 239 8.28 -3.21 -1.01
CA PRO A 239 8.08 -4.45 -1.75
C PRO A 239 8.43 -5.65 -0.85
N GLY A 240 7.92 -6.81 -1.22
CA GLY A 240 8.36 -8.05 -0.60
C GLY A 240 9.82 -8.30 -0.92
N VAL A 241 10.58 -8.87 0.02
CA VAL A 241 11.94 -9.34 -0.27
C VAL A 241 11.87 -10.53 -1.23
N THR A 242 10.91 -11.44 -0.99
CA THR A 242 10.73 -12.68 -1.79
C THR A 242 9.26 -13.02 -2.03
N ALA A 243 8.34 -12.37 -1.31
CA ALA A 243 6.92 -12.67 -1.37
C ALA A 243 6.32 -12.23 -2.72
N PRO A 244 5.44 -13.05 -3.34
CA PRO A 244 4.85 -12.70 -4.63
C PRO A 244 3.79 -11.62 -4.48
N GLY A 245 3.89 -10.58 -5.30
CA GLY A 245 2.88 -9.52 -5.42
C GLY A 245 2.12 -9.58 -6.75
N TRP A 246 1.59 -8.44 -7.17
CA TRP A 246 0.86 -8.26 -8.43
C TRP A 246 1.66 -8.70 -9.64
N GLY A 247 2.99 -8.54 -9.64
CA GLY A 247 3.85 -8.99 -10.74
C GLY A 247 3.62 -10.46 -11.11
N ARG A 248 3.45 -11.33 -10.10
CA ARG A 248 3.15 -12.74 -10.35
C ARG A 248 1.75 -12.92 -10.93
N SER A 249 0.75 -12.28 -10.35
CA SER A 249 -0.65 -12.36 -10.79
C SER A 249 -0.87 -11.83 -12.21
N LEU A 250 -0.08 -10.82 -12.61
CA LEU A 250 -0.18 -10.17 -13.91
C LEU A 250 0.72 -10.81 -14.97
N SER A 251 1.77 -11.53 -14.57
CA SER A 251 2.79 -12.08 -15.48
C SER A 251 2.21 -12.89 -16.65
N GLY A 252 1.18 -13.71 -16.42
CA GLY A 252 0.55 -14.52 -17.47
C GLY A 252 -0.21 -13.70 -18.52
N MET A 253 -0.73 -12.52 -18.15
CA MET A 253 -1.45 -11.65 -19.08
C MET A 253 -0.53 -10.83 -19.97
N PHE A 254 0.69 -10.57 -19.51
CA PHE A 254 1.63 -9.65 -20.16
C PHE A 254 2.90 -10.34 -20.66
N GLN A 255 2.92 -11.68 -20.66
CA GLN A 255 4.06 -12.48 -21.10
C GLN A 255 4.50 -12.15 -22.54
N SER A 256 3.54 -11.83 -23.42
CA SER A 256 3.79 -11.45 -24.82
C SER A 256 4.11 -9.97 -25.03
N ALA A 257 3.96 -9.13 -24.01
CA ALA A 257 3.94 -7.67 -24.14
C ALA A 257 5.30 -6.98 -23.93
N GLY A 258 6.37 -7.74 -23.67
CA GLY A 258 7.73 -7.23 -23.51
C GLY A 258 7.96 -6.42 -22.22
N ARG A 259 9.22 -6.02 -21.98
CA ARG A 259 9.65 -5.36 -20.71
C ARG A 259 8.99 -4.00 -20.45
N ASN A 260 8.59 -3.28 -21.49
CA ASN A 260 7.99 -1.94 -21.39
C ASN A 260 6.54 -1.99 -20.88
N MET A 261 5.93 -3.17 -20.75
CA MET A 261 4.55 -3.30 -20.28
C MET A 261 4.39 -2.96 -18.78
N TRP A 262 5.43 -3.15 -17.98
CA TRP A 262 5.38 -2.86 -16.54
C TRP A 262 5.15 -1.38 -16.25
N ASP A 263 5.67 -0.47 -17.07
CA ASP A 263 5.41 0.96 -16.91
C ASP A 263 3.94 1.29 -17.13
N PHE A 264 3.29 0.63 -18.10
CA PHE A 264 1.84 0.76 -18.30
C PHE A 264 1.07 0.17 -17.13
N ILE A 265 1.48 -0.99 -16.61
CA ILE A 265 0.84 -1.57 -15.42
C ILE A 265 0.95 -0.62 -14.23
N HIS A 266 2.13 -0.09 -13.92
CA HIS A 266 2.32 0.87 -12.83
C HIS A 266 1.42 2.11 -13.02
N LYS A 267 1.38 2.67 -14.23
CA LYS A 267 0.48 3.79 -14.58
C LYS A 267 -1.00 3.44 -14.43
N SER A 268 -1.42 2.22 -14.72
CA SER A 268 -2.83 1.80 -14.59
C SER A 268 -3.29 1.78 -13.13
N PHE A 269 -2.41 1.45 -12.17
CA PHE A 269 -2.72 1.58 -10.74
C PHE A 269 -2.89 3.04 -10.33
N MET A 270 -2.09 3.94 -10.88
CA MET A 270 -2.13 5.37 -10.55
C MET A 270 -3.32 6.08 -11.20
N ALA A 271 -3.74 5.67 -12.40
CA ALA A 271 -4.80 6.34 -13.16
C ALA A 271 -6.15 6.39 -12.43
N GLY A 272 -6.46 5.37 -11.62
CA GLY A 272 -7.66 5.32 -10.76
C GLY A 272 -7.41 5.72 -9.31
N ASN A 273 -6.19 6.12 -8.95
CA ASN A 273 -5.76 6.33 -7.57
C ASN A 273 -4.96 7.65 -7.42
N PRO A 274 -5.62 8.82 -7.43
CA PRO A 274 -4.95 10.13 -7.48
C PRO A 274 -3.95 10.42 -6.33
N GLY A 275 -4.12 9.76 -5.18
CA GLY A 275 -3.19 9.82 -4.06
C GLY A 275 -1.96 8.93 -4.23
N LEU A 276 -2.02 7.90 -5.07
CA LEU A 276 -0.89 7.02 -5.36
C LEU A 276 0.13 7.74 -6.24
N LYS A 277 1.32 7.97 -5.69
CA LYS A 277 2.43 8.66 -6.35
C LYS A 277 3.47 7.71 -6.92
N TYR A 278 3.49 6.47 -6.44
CA TYR A 278 4.43 5.47 -6.90
C TYR A 278 3.83 4.07 -6.78
N ALA A 279 4.02 3.26 -7.82
CA ALA A 279 3.67 1.85 -7.86
C ALA A 279 4.79 1.09 -8.57
N HIS A 280 5.30 0.02 -7.95
CA HIS A 280 6.24 -0.91 -8.59
C HIS A 280 5.87 -2.34 -8.25
N THR A 281 5.25 -3.02 -9.19
CA THR A 281 4.64 -4.34 -8.97
C THR A 281 5.47 -5.50 -9.49
N LYS A 282 6.60 -5.22 -10.14
CA LYS A 282 7.44 -6.22 -10.77
C LYS A 282 8.52 -6.74 -9.83
N ASP A 283 9.46 -5.87 -9.49
CA ASP A 283 10.71 -6.25 -8.82
C ASP A 283 10.51 -6.33 -7.29
N LYS A 284 11.48 -6.92 -6.61
CA LYS A 284 11.47 -7.15 -5.16
C LYS A 284 12.47 -6.24 -4.48
N GLY A 285 12.57 -6.26 -3.16
CA GLY A 285 13.61 -5.51 -2.45
C GLY A 285 13.13 -4.93 -1.13
N PHE A 286 13.50 -3.68 -0.87
CA PHE A 286 13.16 -2.94 0.35
C PHE A 286 13.13 -1.44 0.04
N PHE A 287 12.74 -0.61 1.00
CA PHE A 287 13.01 0.83 0.93
C PHE A 287 13.94 1.28 2.05
N ALA A 288 14.67 2.36 1.80
CA ALA A 288 15.51 3.03 2.78
C ALA A 288 14.92 4.40 3.12
N VAL A 289 15.01 4.79 4.38
CA VAL A 289 14.46 6.06 4.86
C VAL A 289 15.55 6.91 5.48
N LYS A 290 15.57 8.20 5.13
CA LYS A 290 16.44 9.22 5.72
C LYS A 290 15.61 10.42 6.15
N ALA A 291 15.60 10.72 7.45
CA ALA A 291 14.89 11.86 8.01
C ALA A 291 15.88 12.93 8.50
N THR A 292 15.60 14.19 8.17
CA THR A 292 16.31 15.40 8.61
C THR A 292 15.32 16.35 9.27
N LYS A 293 15.72 17.56 9.68
CA LYS A 293 14.75 18.53 10.21
C LYS A 293 13.71 18.99 9.16
N THR A 294 14.09 19.00 7.89
CA THR A 294 13.31 19.63 6.81
C THR A 294 12.81 18.66 5.76
N ARG A 295 13.40 17.47 5.66
CA ARG A 295 13.05 16.45 4.65
C ARG A 295 13.00 15.05 5.23
N HIS A 296 12.04 14.27 4.76
CA HIS A 296 12.00 12.82 4.90
C HIS A 296 12.09 12.21 3.51
N ILE A 297 13.04 11.31 3.31
CA ILE A 297 13.36 10.71 2.01
C ILE A 297 13.08 9.22 2.11
N ALA A 298 12.43 8.67 1.09
CA ALA A 298 12.17 7.26 0.93
C ALA A 298 12.65 6.79 -0.45
N GLU A 299 13.55 5.81 -0.46
CA GLU A 299 14.15 5.28 -1.67
C GLU A 299 13.86 3.79 -1.80
N TRP A 300 13.30 3.37 -2.93
CA TRP A 300 13.04 1.95 -3.18
C TRP A 300 14.29 1.30 -3.76
N CYS A 301 14.96 0.49 -2.95
CA CYS A 301 16.11 -0.32 -3.34
C CYS A 301 15.58 -1.63 -3.93
N LEU A 302 15.52 -1.70 -5.26
CA LEU A 302 14.88 -2.79 -6.00
C LEU A 302 15.91 -3.81 -6.49
N ILE A 303 15.53 -5.08 -6.42
CA ILE A 303 16.29 -6.22 -6.89
C ILE A 303 15.46 -6.88 -8.00
N ASN A 304 16.06 -7.00 -9.19
CA ASN A 304 15.39 -7.55 -10.35
C ASN A 304 14.91 -8.98 -10.08
N ASP A 305 13.59 -9.20 -10.15
CA ASP A 305 12.99 -10.49 -9.80
C ASP A 305 12.69 -11.33 -11.05
N ASN A 306 13.75 -11.71 -11.77
CA ASN A 306 13.68 -12.70 -12.82
C ASN A 306 14.06 -14.07 -12.26
N ALA A 307 13.08 -14.95 -12.06
CA ALA A 307 13.27 -16.25 -11.40
C ALA A 307 14.35 -17.16 -12.04
N SER A 308 14.76 -16.91 -13.28
CA SER A 308 15.84 -17.65 -13.95
C SER A 308 17.22 -16.99 -13.83
N ALA A 309 17.29 -15.75 -13.34
CA ALA A 309 18.54 -15.02 -13.17
C ALA A 309 19.17 -15.35 -11.79
N PRO A 310 20.46 -15.73 -11.74
CA PRO A 310 21.15 -16.07 -10.50
C PRO A 310 21.16 -14.99 -9.41
N ALA A 311 21.01 -13.73 -9.82
CA ALA A 311 21.01 -12.56 -8.94
C ALA A 311 19.60 -12.01 -8.69
N SER A 312 18.62 -12.89 -8.46
CA SER A 312 17.22 -12.52 -8.15
C SER A 312 16.75 -13.19 -6.85
N PRO A 313 15.85 -12.56 -6.07
CA PRO A 313 15.37 -13.15 -4.82
C PRO A 313 14.64 -14.48 -5.03
N SER A 314 13.87 -14.62 -6.11
CA SER A 314 13.23 -15.88 -6.48
C SER A 314 14.22 -17.01 -6.80
N TYR A 315 15.36 -16.71 -7.43
CA TYR A 315 16.41 -17.69 -7.65
C TYR A 315 17.16 -18.00 -6.34
N THR A 316 17.56 -16.97 -5.60
CA THR A 316 18.34 -17.07 -4.36
C THR A 316 17.61 -17.94 -3.32
N THR A 317 16.30 -17.79 -3.19
CA THR A 317 15.51 -18.63 -2.25
C THR A 317 15.45 -20.10 -2.64
N LYS A 318 15.46 -20.41 -3.94
CA LYS A 318 15.43 -21.79 -4.45
C LYS A 318 16.82 -22.44 -4.45
N ASN A 319 17.85 -21.64 -4.72
CA ASN A 319 19.23 -22.08 -4.93
C ASN A 319 20.18 -21.50 -3.86
N TYR A 320 19.72 -21.43 -2.61
CA TYR A 320 20.37 -20.69 -1.53
C TYR A 320 21.84 -21.07 -1.29
N LYS A 321 22.22 -22.34 -1.52
CA LYS A 321 23.61 -22.79 -1.36
C LYS A 321 24.53 -22.18 -2.42
N ASP A 322 24.05 -22.09 -3.66
CA ASP A 322 24.83 -21.63 -4.81
C ASP A 322 24.83 -20.10 -4.91
N ALA A 323 23.78 -19.45 -4.42
CA ALA A 323 23.61 -18.00 -4.44
C ALA A 323 24.42 -17.25 -3.36
N ARG A 324 25.20 -17.95 -2.52
CA ARG A 324 26.02 -17.32 -1.45
C ARG A 324 27.49 -17.29 -1.82
N THR A 325 28.10 -16.12 -1.67
CA THR A 325 29.56 -15.95 -1.70
C THR A 325 30.02 -15.50 -0.31
N ALA A 326 30.98 -16.21 0.29
CA ALA A 326 31.52 -15.92 1.63
C ALA A 326 30.43 -15.70 2.72
N GLY A 327 29.34 -16.45 2.64
CA GLY A 327 28.23 -16.37 3.59
C GLY A 327 27.27 -15.19 3.38
N ARG A 328 27.41 -14.39 2.32
CA ARG A 328 26.55 -13.23 2.02
C ARG A 328 25.75 -13.44 0.73
N VAL A 329 24.54 -12.88 0.70
CA VAL A 329 23.79 -12.65 -0.53
C VAL A 329 24.21 -11.27 -1.05
N THR A 330 24.68 -11.20 -2.29
CA THR A 330 25.26 -9.99 -2.89
C THR A 330 24.45 -9.48 -4.07
N ASP A 331 23.16 -9.83 -4.12
CA ASP A 331 22.28 -9.45 -5.23
C ASP A 331 22.33 -7.93 -5.41
N PRO A 332 22.67 -7.44 -6.62
CA PRO A 332 22.74 -6.02 -6.87
C PRO A 332 21.34 -5.45 -6.80
N TYR A 333 21.18 -4.38 -6.03
CA TYR A 333 19.98 -3.56 -6.08
C TYR A 333 20.26 -2.33 -6.96
N TYR A 334 19.19 -1.78 -7.52
CA TYR A 334 19.18 -0.47 -8.15
C TYR A 334 18.17 0.41 -7.44
N CYS A 335 18.32 1.72 -7.57
CA CYS A 335 17.31 2.63 -7.04
C CYS A 335 16.14 2.73 -8.03
N GLY A 336 14.94 2.35 -7.58
CA GLY A 336 13.71 2.48 -8.37
C GLY A 336 13.20 3.91 -8.45
N THR A 337 13.07 4.56 -7.30
CA THR A 337 12.69 5.98 -7.18
C THR A 337 13.18 6.52 -5.84
N SER A 338 13.28 7.84 -5.73
CA SER A 338 13.48 8.57 -4.48
C SER A 338 12.36 9.60 -4.31
N LEU A 339 11.61 9.49 -3.21
CA LEU A 339 10.51 10.40 -2.89
C LEU A 339 10.81 11.20 -1.62
N VAL A 340 10.49 12.49 -1.66
CA VAL A 340 10.72 13.45 -0.57
C VAL A 340 9.40 13.98 -0.05
N THR A 341 9.26 13.93 1.27
CA THR A 341 8.28 14.71 2.04
C THR A 341 8.97 15.89 2.69
N ALA A 342 8.43 17.10 2.49
CA ALA A 342 8.91 18.32 3.10
C ALA A 342 8.25 18.54 4.47
N ALA A 343 9.05 18.88 5.48
CA ALA A 343 8.53 19.23 6.80
C ALA A 343 7.70 20.51 6.74
N GLY A 344 6.53 20.51 7.35
CA GLY A 344 5.56 21.62 7.29
C GLY A 344 4.58 21.52 6.13
N SER A 345 4.76 20.54 5.24
CA SER A 345 3.87 20.27 4.11
C SER A 345 3.34 18.83 4.21
N LYS A 346 2.35 18.63 5.08
CA LYS A 346 1.70 17.33 5.29
C LYS A 346 1.29 16.71 3.95
N GLY A 347 1.52 15.40 3.81
CA GLY A 347 1.18 14.66 2.59
C GLY A 347 2.00 15.01 1.35
N SER A 348 2.95 15.96 1.42
CA SER A 348 3.85 16.23 0.30
C SER A 348 4.69 15.00 -0.04
N LEU A 349 4.80 14.71 -1.32
CA LEU A 349 5.54 13.57 -1.82
C LEU A 349 5.98 13.86 -3.25
N ALA A 350 7.23 14.31 -3.39
CA ALA A 350 7.81 14.72 -4.65
C ALA A 350 8.96 13.80 -5.03
N GLU A 351 9.07 13.44 -6.31
CA GLU A 351 10.18 12.65 -6.83
C GLU A 351 11.46 13.49 -6.94
N GLN A 352 12.61 12.87 -6.65
CA GLN A 352 13.93 13.44 -6.90
C GLN A 352 14.55 12.81 -8.14
N ALA A 353 15.43 13.58 -8.80
CA ALA A 353 16.16 13.10 -9.98
C ALA A 353 17.14 11.95 -9.67
N SER A 354 17.59 11.82 -8.42
CA SER A 354 18.57 10.82 -8.01
C SER A 354 18.41 10.43 -6.55
N CYS A 355 18.81 9.21 -6.25
CA CYS A 355 18.84 8.65 -4.90
C CYS A 355 20.08 9.14 -4.13
N GLU A 356 19.91 9.42 -2.84
CA GLU A 356 20.91 10.00 -1.93
C GLU A 356 21.10 9.18 -0.63
N VAL A 357 20.38 8.07 -0.43
CA VAL A 357 20.64 7.17 0.71
C VAL A 357 21.86 6.31 0.43
N VAL A 358 22.86 6.44 1.31
CA VAL A 358 24.10 5.66 1.25
C VAL A 358 24.11 4.70 2.43
N PHE A 359 24.30 3.41 2.15
CA PHE A 359 24.53 2.40 3.19
C PHE A 359 26.02 2.38 3.53
N GLN A 360 26.34 2.39 4.83
CA GLN A 360 27.70 2.11 5.26
C GLN A 360 28.01 0.64 4.94
N THR A 361 29.10 0.42 4.21
CA THR A 361 29.53 -0.91 3.74
C THR A 361 30.42 -1.62 4.75
#